data_AF-A0A8H3IKK1-F1
#
_entry.id   AF-A0A8H3IKK1-F1
#
_cell.length_a   1.000
_cell.length_b   1.000
_cell.length_c   1.000
_cell.angle_alpha   90.00
_cell.angle_beta   90.00
_cell.angle_gamma   90.00
#
_symmetry.space_group_name_H-M   'P 1'
#
loop_
_entity.id
_entity.type
_entity.pdbx_description
1 polymer ?
#
loop_
_entity_poly.entity_id
_entity_poly.type
_entity_poly.pdbx_seq_one_letter_code
_entity_poly.pdbx_strand_id
1 'polypeptide(L)'
;MSVPSADKDAAAQARIIAHMNADHSDSLIRYLRHYHGLSSPFTPNPRLTNIALGSMTISTSLLPFSSTSYNIKLDPPLNSWAEARPRLVEMDAESCKGLGCSSVTVKRYVPPTGFMMVNFAYHAWAYPTFARRSNFLPGSLYYSILFQHIPGFARFCYTIQPYYIIFLLLVHIGEAVYLARTRMEKHTVPLFSQLWWKWFISSSLEGFPAKLRFDAVVKEETLRKERQKH
;
A
#
# COMPACT_ATOMS: atom_id res chain seq x y z
N MET A 1 -49.92 -8.34 -16.96
CA MET A 1 -48.58 -8.18 -17.56
C MET A 1 -47.85 -7.07 -16.80
N SER A 2 -46.98 -7.41 -15.84
CA SER A 2 -46.26 -6.41 -15.02
C SER A 2 -44.90 -6.97 -14.53
N VAL A 3 -44.08 -7.47 -15.47
CA VAL A 3 -42.75 -8.06 -15.22
C VAL A 3 -41.54 -7.24 -15.75
N PRO A 4 -41.65 -6.18 -16.59
CA PRO A 4 -40.45 -5.61 -17.23
C PRO A 4 -39.55 -4.73 -16.35
N SER A 5 -39.97 -4.28 -15.16
CA SER A 5 -39.15 -3.43 -14.27
C SER A 5 -38.26 -4.24 -13.32
N ALA A 6 -38.80 -5.31 -12.72
CA ALA A 6 -38.08 -6.13 -11.74
C ALA A 6 -36.85 -6.82 -12.36
N ASP A 7 -36.97 -7.34 -13.58
CA ASP A 7 -35.86 -7.98 -14.29
C ASP A 7 -34.77 -6.98 -14.69
N LYS A 8 -35.16 -5.74 -15.05
CA LYS A 8 -34.21 -4.66 -15.36
C LYS A 8 -33.45 -4.20 -14.14
N ASP A 9 -34.14 -4.11 -13.00
CA ASP A 9 -33.54 -3.74 -11.72
C ASP A 9 -32.57 -4.81 -11.22
N ALA A 10 -32.96 -6.08 -11.28
CA ALA A 10 -32.07 -7.20 -10.95
C ALA A 10 -30.81 -7.22 -11.84
N ALA A 11 -30.97 -6.98 -13.14
CA ALA A 11 -29.84 -6.88 -14.06
C ALA A 11 -28.93 -5.67 -13.76
N ALA A 12 -29.51 -4.53 -13.35
CA ALA A 12 -28.74 -3.34 -12.96
C ALA A 12 -27.95 -3.59 -11.67
N GLN A 13 -28.58 -4.15 -10.64
CA GLN A 13 -27.93 -4.57 -9.40
C GLN A 13 -26.77 -5.51 -9.67
N ALA A 14 -26.99 -6.57 -10.45
CA ALA A 14 -25.97 -7.56 -10.78
C ALA A 14 -24.75 -6.91 -11.47
N ARG A 15 -24.97 -5.97 -12.41
CA ARG A 15 -23.88 -5.23 -13.06
C ARG A 15 -23.10 -4.36 -12.09
N ILE A 16 -23.77 -3.64 -11.20
CA ILE A 16 -23.12 -2.80 -10.18
C ILE A 16 -22.28 -3.66 -9.24
N ILE A 17 -22.87 -4.75 -8.73
CA ILE A 17 -22.19 -5.70 -7.85
C ILE A 17 -20.94 -6.28 -8.51
N ALA A 18 -21.07 -6.77 -9.74
CA ALA A 18 -19.96 -7.34 -10.50
C ALA A 18 -18.84 -6.32 -10.70
N HIS A 19 -19.18 -5.10 -11.13
CA HIS A 19 -18.19 -4.04 -11.37
C HIS A 19 -17.48 -3.61 -10.08
N MET A 20 -18.22 -3.40 -9.00
CA MET A 20 -17.63 -3.01 -7.72
C MET A 20 -16.69 -4.07 -7.17
N ASN A 21 -17.06 -5.36 -7.28
CA ASN A 21 -16.23 -6.46 -6.82
C ASN A 21 -15.00 -6.73 -7.71
N ALA A 22 -15.08 -6.39 -9.00
CA ALA A 22 -13.97 -6.55 -9.93
C ALA A 22 -12.93 -5.43 -9.80
N ASP A 23 -13.40 -4.18 -9.75
CA ASP A 23 -12.52 -3.02 -9.98
C ASP A 23 -12.35 -2.11 -8.75
N HIS A 24 -13.29 -2.16 -7.79
CA HIS A 24 -13.40 -1.18 -6.71
C HIS A 24 -13.39 -1.79 -5.30
N SER A 25 -12.68 -2.91 -5.13
CA SER A 25 -12.47 -3.51 -3.79
C SER A 25 -11.88 -2.52 -2.79
N ASP A 26 -10.97 -1.64 -3.22
CA ASP A 26 -10.39 -0.58 -2.40
C ASP A 26 -11.45 0.41 -1.86
N SER A 27 -12.44 0.76 -2.67
CA SER A 27 -13.54 1.63 -2.25
C SER A 27 -14.43 0.93 -1.22
N LEU A 28 -14.69 -0.37 -1.41
CA LEU A 28 -15.43 -1.18 -0.42
C LEU A 28 -14.70 -1.22 0.93
N ILE A 29 -13.37 -1.37 0.95
CA ILE A 29 -12.55 -1.24 2.17
C ILE A 29 -12.78 0.13 2.82
N ARG A 30 -12.70 1.21 2.03
CA ARG A 30 -12.87 2.58 2.55
C ARG A 30 -14.25 2.82 3.13
N TYR A 31 -15.31 2.33 2.49
CA TYR A 31 -16.67 2.43 3.02
C TYR A 31 -16.80 1.76 4.38
N LEU A 32 -16.28 0.54 4.51
CA LEU A 32 -16.31 -0.19 5.78
C LEU A 32 -15.52 0.53 6.88
N ARG A 33 -14.34 1.05 6.56
CA ARG A 33 -13.52 1.81 7.51
C ARG A 33 -14.21 3.11 7.94
N HIS A 34 -14.85 3.82 7.01
CA HIS A 34 -15.46 5.11 7.28
C HIS A 34 -16.81 4.98 7.99
N TYR A 35 -17.75 4.19 7.45
CA TYR A 35 -19.13 4.11 7.97
C TYR A 35 -19.30 3.11 9.12
N HIS A 36 -18.40 2.13 9.27
CA HIS A 36 -18.45 1.12 10.35
C HIS A 36 -17.22 1.16 11.27
N GLY A 37 -16.27 2.07 11.05
CA GLY A 37 -15.10 2.25 11.93
C GLY A 37 -14.13 1.06 11.93
N LEU A 38 -14.17 0.19 10.91
CA LEU A 38 -13.26 -0.96 10.86
C LEU A 38 -11.80 -0.52 10.71
N SER A 39 -10.89 -1.25 11.34
CA SER A 39 -9.45 -0.98 11.26
C SER A 39 -8.83 -1.55 9.97
N SER A 40 -7.86 -0.82 9.41
CA SER A 40 -7.24 -1.13 8.11
C SER A 40 -6.66 -2.55 7.95
N PRO A 41 -6.05 -3.18 8.97
CA PRO A 41 -5.53 -4.54 8.83
C PRO A 41 -6.62 -5.63 8.78
N PHE A 42 -7.86 -5.30 9.13
CA PHE A 42 -8.92 -6.27 9.43
C PHE A 42 -10.12 -6.16 8.49
N THR A 43 -9.92 -5.67 7.27
CA THR A 43 -10.93 -5.68 6.20
C THR A 43 -10.51 -6.52 4.98
N PRO A 44 -10.11 -7.80 5.16
CA PRO A 44 -9.73 -8.64 4.03
C PRO A 44 -10.94 -8.99 3.16
N ASN A 45 -10.72 -8.92 1.85
CA ASN A 45 -11.62 -9.41 0.80
C ASN A 45 -13.06 -8.89 0.90
N PRO A 46 -13.31 -7.57 0.94
CA PRO A 46 -14.68 -7.08 0.93
C PRO A 46 -15.36 -7.46 -0.38
N ARG A 47 -16.61 -7.93 -0.27
CA ARG A 47 -17.47 -8.15 -1.42
C ARG A 47 -18.80 -7.47 -1.20
N LEU A 48 -19.21 -6.67 -2.16
CA LEU A 48 -20.57 -6.19 -2.27
C LEU A 48 -21.46 -7.39 -2.59
N THR A 49 -22.39 -7.74 -1.71
CA THR A 49 -23.29 -8.90 -1.88
C THR A 49 -24.70 -8.49 -2.23
N ASN A 50 -25.11 -7.29 -1.83
CA ASN A 50 -26.42 -6.74 -2.15
C ASN A 50 -26.33 -5.22 -2.30
N ILE A 51 -27.11 -4.67 -3.22
CA ILE A 51 -27.38 -3.25 -3.29
C ILE A 51 -28.87 -3.03 -3.54
N ALA A 52 -29.46 -2.13 -2.77
CA ALA A 52 -30.82 -1.64 -2.86
C ALA A 52 -30.78 -0.11 -3.05
N LEU A 53 -31.93 0.48 -3.39
CA LEU A 53 -32.01 1.93 -3.60
C LEU A 53 -31.63 2.73 -2.34
N GLY A 54 -31.89 2.21 -1.14
CA GLY A 54 -31.57 2.89 0.13
C GLY A 54 -30.37 2.34 0.91
N SER A 55 -29.78 1.23 0.50
CA SER A 55 -28.65 0.63 1.24
C SER A 55 -27.82 -0.33 0.40
N MET A 56 -26.62 -0.65 0.87
CA MET A 56 -25.78 -1.69 0.31
C MET A 56 -25.23 -2.59 1.41
N THR A 57 -24.99 -3.86 1.10
CA THR A 57 -24.44 -4.84 2.03
C THR A 57 -23.09 -5.32 1.52
N ILE A 58 -22.06 -5.12 2.34
CA ILE A 58 -20.69 -5.57 2.07
C ILE A 58 -20.35 -6.68 3.06
N SER A 59 -19.92 -7.83 2.57
CA SER A 59 -19.38 -8.90 3.39
C SER A 59 -17.86 -8.84 3.43
N THR A 60 -17.28 -9.16 4.58
CA THR A 60 -15.83 -9.40 4.73
C THR A 60 -15.62 -10.78 5.33
N SER A 61 -14.53 -11.43 4.95
CA SER A 61 -14.14 -12.73 5.51
C SER A 61 -12.77 -12.62 6.14
N LEU A 62 -12.75 -12.50 7.47
CA LEU A 62 -11.53 -12.47 8.27
C LEU A 62 -10.91 -13.87 8.46
N LEU A 63 -11.76 -14.90 8.46
CA LEU A 63 -11.36 -16.30 8.61
C LEU A 63 -12.04 -17.15 7.53
N PRO A 64 -11.44 -18.26 7.07
CA PRO A 64 -11.96 -19.08 5.97
C PRO A 64 -13.41 -19.55 6.14
N PHE A 65 -13.89 -19.60 7.38
CA PHE A 65 -15.20 -20.13 7.77
C PHE A 65 -16.13 -19.09 8.38
N SER A 66 -15.76 -17.80 8.35
CA SER A 66 -16.59 -16.72 8.89
C SER A 66 -16.69 -15.57 7.91
N SER A 67 -17.93 -15.12 7.69
CA SER A 67 -18.22 -13.89 6.95
C SER A 67 -19.09 -12.99 7.81
N THR A 68 -18.71 -11.72 7.89
CA THR A 68 -19.48 -10.68 8.58
C THR A 68 -20.04 -9.75 7.52
N SER A 69 -21.33 -9.46 7.60
CA SER A 69 -22.02 -8.58 6.66
C SER A 69 -22.31 -7.23 7.33
N TYR A 70 -21.97 -6.16 6.62
CA TYR A 70 -22.16 -4.78 7.05
C TYR A 70 -23.13 -4.10 6.10
N ASN A 71 -24.21 -3.55 6.64
CA ASN A 71 -25.16 -2.75 5.87
C ASN A 71 -24.80 -1.27 5.98
N ILE A 72 -24.69 -0.59 4.85
CA ILE A 72 -24.40 0.83 4.75
C ILE A 72 -25.60 1.50 4.11
N LYS A 73 -26.19 2.48 4.79
CA LYS A 73 -27.31 3.27 4.25
C LYS A 73 -26.80 4.26 3.21
N LEU A 74 -27.55 4.40 2.13
CA LEU A 74 -27.34 5.45 1.15
C LEU A 74 -28.16 6.66 1.59
N ASP A 75 -27.49 7.74 2.03
CA ASP A 75 -28.09 9.04 2.36
C ASP A 75 -27.56 10.22 1.50
N PRO A 76 -28.30 10.71 0.49
CA PRO A 76 -29.68 10.33 0.16
C PRO A 76 -29.79 8.94 -0.49
N PRO A 77 -30.99 8.30 -0.40
CA PRO A 77 -31.34 7.12 -1.18
C PRO A 77 -31.33 7.42 -2.68
N LEU A 78 -31.11 6.38 -3.48
CA LEU A 78 -31.21 6.44 -4.94
C LEU A 78 -32.68 6.48 -5.37
N ASN A 79 -33.02 7.36 -6.30
CA ASN A 79 -34.32 7.35 -6.99
C ASN A 79 -34.32 6.36 -8.16
N SER A 80 -33.15 6.10 -8.76
CA SER A 80 -32.98 5.14 -9.85
C SER A 80 -31.57 4.57 -9.90
N TRP A 81 -31.39 3.44 -10.59
CA TRP A 81 -30.08 2.81 -10.78
C TRP A 81 -29.08 3.66 -11.58
N ALA A 82 -29.54 4.67 -12.33
CA ALA A 82 -28.66 5.62 -13.01
C ALA A 82 -27.85 6.47 -12.01
N GLU A 83 -28.37 6.69 -10.81
CA GLU A 83 -27.73 7.47 -9.75
C GLU A 83 -26.70 6.66 -8.94
N ALA A 84 -26.67 5.33 -9.09
CA ALA A 84 -25.79 4.48 -8.29
C ALA A 84 -24.31 4.82 -8.48
N ARG A 85 -23.88 5.05 -9.72
CA ARG A 85 -22.48 5.39 -10.02
C ARG A 85 -22.04 6.71 -9.39
N PRO A 86 -22.68 7.87 -9.66
CA PRO A 86 -22.25 9.12 -9.04
C PRO A 86 -22.32 9.05 -7.51
N ARG A 87 -23.30 8.32 -6.96
CA ARG A 87 -23.42 8.14 -5.51
C ARG A 87 -22.25 7.40 -4.88
N LEU A 88 -21.86 6.26 -5.45
CA LEU A 88 -20.73 5.50 -4.93
C LEU A 88 -19.42 6.28 -5.08
N VAL A 89 -19.27 7.07 -6.14
CA VAL A 89 -18.10 7.97 -6.29
C VAL A 89 -18.05 9.03 -5.18
N GLU A 90 -19.19 9.63 -4.84
CA GLU A 90 -19.29 10.58 -3.74
C GLU A 90 -18.95 9.95 -2.39
N MET A 91 -19.52 8.77 -2.10
CA MET A 91 -19.21 8.01 -0.88
C MET A 91 -17.72 7.68 -0.76
N ASP A 92 -17.05 7.41 -1.89
CA ASP A 92 -15.61 7.13 -1.90
C ASP A 92 -14.80 8.39 -1.58
N ALA A 93 -15.21 9.53 -2.12
CA ALA A 93 -14.60 10.82 -1.82
C ALA A 93 -14.80 11.21 -0.34
N GLU A 94 -16.01 11.02 0.20
CA GLU A 94 -16.34 11.22 1.62
C GLU A 94 -15.49 10.32 2.52
N SER A 95 -15.44 9.03 2.21
CA SER A 95 -14.63 8.06 2.94
C SER A 95 -13.15 8.42 2.89
N CYS A 96 -12.63 8.86 1.75
CA CYS A 96 -11.25 9.33 1.63
C CYS A 96 -10.97 10.54 2.52
N LYS A 97 -11.87 11.53 2.51
CA LYS A 97 -11.77 12.73 3.33
C LYS A 97 -11.81 12.39 4.83
N GLY A 98 -12.72 11.52 5.24
CA GLY A 98 -12.87 11.09 6.64
C GLY A 98 -11.69 10.26 7.16
N LEU A 99 -11.05 9.47 6.29
CA LEU A 99 -9.91 8.62 6.65
C LEU A 99 -8.54 9.27 6.42
N GLY A 100 -8.49 10.46 5.83
CA GLY A 100 -7.24 11.13 5.43
C GLY A 100 -6.46 10.38 4.33
N CYS A 101 -7.12 9.47 3.60
CA CYS A 101 -6.50 8.73 2.51
C CYS A 101 -6.69 9.43 1.15
N SER A 102 -5.87 9.03 0.18
CA SER A 102 -5.95 9.52 -1.19
C SER A 102 -6.88 8.64 -2.00
N SER A 103 -7.59 9.25 -2.96
CA SER A 103 -8.36 8.51 -3.96
C SER A 103 -7.48 7.73 -4.97
N VAL A 104 -6.15 7.83 -4.83
CA VAL A 104 -5.14 7.12 -5.62
C VAL A 104 -4.64 5.91 -4.84
N THR A 105 -4.91 4.71 -5.38
CA THR A 105 -4.36 3.45 -4.86
C THR A 105 -3.04 3.10 -5.56
N VAL A 106 -2.01 2.76 -4.78
CA VAL A 106 -0.78 2.17 -5.32
C VAL A 106 -0.90 0.65 -5.37
N LYS A 107 -0.91 0.07 -6.58
CA LYS A 107 -1.10 -1.38 -6.81
C LYS A 107 0.17 -2.12 -7.23
N ARG A 108 1.29 -1.42 -7.48
CA ARG A 108 2.54 -2.02 -7.97
C ARG A 108 3.76 -1.57 -7.17
N TYR A 109 4.80 -2.39 -7.25
CA TYR A 109 6.14 -2.07 -6.78
C TYR A 109 7.02 -1.71 -7.98
N VAL A 110 7.88 -0.71 -7.82
CA VAL A 110 8.89 -0.34 -8.82
C VAL A 110 10.27 -0.52 -8.18
N PRO A 111 11.12 -1.44 -8.71
CA PRO A 111 12.46 -1.65 -8.18
C PRO A 111 13.35 -0.42 -8.41
N PRO A 112 14.42 -0.24 -7.62
CA PRO A 112 15.40 0.81 -7.88
C PRO A 112 16.03 0.65 -9.27
N THR A 113 16.27 1.76 -9.95
CA THR A 113 16.91 1.81 -11.27
C THR A 113 17.90 2.97 -11.33
N GLY A 114 18.82 2.94 -12.31
CA GLY A 114 19.82 3.99 -12.50
C GLY A 114 20.65 4.26 -11.24
N PHE A 115 20.78 5.54 -10.86
CA PHE A 115 21.53 5.94 -9.66
C PHE A 115 20.94 5.36 -8.35
N MET A 116 19.63 5.13 -8.28
CA MET A 116 19.02 4.51 -7.10
C MET A 116 19.44 3.04 -6.94
N MET A 117 19.72 2.34 -8.04
CA MET A 117 20.26 0.98 -7.99
C MET A 117 21.67 0.96 -7.40
N VAL A 118 22.49 1.98 -7.72
CA VAL A 118 23.83 2.12 -7.12
C VAL A 118 23.72 2.34 -5.61
N ASN A 119 22.82 3.22 -5.16
CA ASN A 119 22.55 3.43 -3.74
C ASN A 119 22.06 2.14 -3.05
N PHE A 120 21.15 1.40 -3.69
CA PHE A 120 20.67 0.12 -3.18
C PHE A 120 21.81 -0.89 -3.03
N ALA A 121 22.63 -1.05 -4.05
CA ALA A 121 23.78 -1.96 -4.04
C ALA A 121 24.81 -1.57 -2.96
N TYR A 122 25.06 -0.27 -2.79
CA TYR A 122 25.95 0.24 -1.74
C TYR A 122 25.46 -0.18 -0.35
N HIS A 123 24.20 0.07 -0.01
CA HIS A 123 23.68 -0.29 1.31
C HIS A 123 23.56 -1.81 1.48
N ALA A 124 23.12 -2.53 0.45
CA ALA A 124 23.06 -3.99 0.44
C ALA A 124 24.45 -4.63 0.69
N TRP A 125 25.52 -3.98 0.24
CA TRP A 125 26.90 -4.37 0.54
C TRP A 125 27.37 -3.88 1.91
N ALA A 126 26.96 -2.68 2.34
CA ALA A 126 27.35 -2.10 3.62
C ALA A 126 26.82 -2.92 4.81
N TYR A 127 25.57 -3.40 4.77
CA TYR A 127 25.00 -4.23 5.85
C TYR A 127 25.86 -5.44 6.23
N PRO A 128 26.18 -6.37 5.31
CA PRO A 128 26.98 -7.54 5.66
C PRO A 128 28.45 -7.18 5.92
N THR A 129 28.99 -6.13 5.29
CA THR A 129 30.35 -5.63 5.57
C THR A 129 30.47 -5.12 7.01
N PHE A 130 29.49 -4.35 7.48
CA PHE A 130 29.45 -3.80 8.83
C PHE A 130 28.72 -4.69 9.84
N ALA A 131 28.35 -5.93 9.50
CA ALA A 131 27.68 -6.85 10.43
C ALA A 131 28.59 -7.28 11.59
N ARG A 132 29.91 -7.31 11.39
CA ARG A 132 30.89 -7.68 12.42
C ARG A 132 32.22 -6.95 12.20
N ARG A 133 32.86 -6.53 13.30
CA ARG A 133 34.17 -5.85 13.24
C ARG A 133 35.27 -6.68 12.57
N SER A 134 35.22 -8.00 12.68
CA SER A 134 36.23 -8.89 12.10
C SER A 134 36.30 -8.84 10.57
N ASN A 135 35.28 -8.29 9.90
CA ASN A 135 35.32 -8.03 8.46
C ASN A 135 36.37 -6.98 8.05
N PHE A 136 36.88 -6.19 9.00
CA PHE A 136 37.91 -5.18 8.77
C PHE A 136 39.30 -5.63 9.27
N LEU A 137 39.47 -6.91 9.61
CA LEU A 137 40.73 -7.50 10.03
C LEU A 137 41.26 -8.52 8.99
N PRO A 138 42.59 -8.75 8.94
CA PRO A 138 43.18 -9.80 8.12
C PRO A 138 42.51 -11.16 8.32
N GLY A 139 42.37 -11.92 7.24
CA GLY A 139 41.73 -13.24 7.23
C GLY A 139 40.22 -13.23 6.94
N SER A 140 39.58 -12.05 6.85
CA SER A 140 38.19 -11.94 6.38
C SER A 140 38.10 -11.67 4.87
N LEU A 141 37.00 -12.13 4.24
CA LEU A 141 36.74 -11.93 2.81
C LEU A 141 36.69 -10.45 2.41
N TYR A 142 36.02 -9.62 3.22
CA TYR A 142 35.92 -8.19 2.94
C TYR A 142 37.28 -7.50 3.04
N TYR A 143 38.11 -7.91 4.00
CA TYR A 143 39.45 -7.37 4.14
C TYR A 143 40.36 -7.73 2.97
N SER A 144 40.34 -9.00 2.54
CA SER A 144 41.17 -9.43 1.41
C SER A 144 40.73 -8.83 0.07
N ILE A 145 39.44 -8.57 -0.13
CA ILE A 145 38.97 -7.98 -1.40
C ILE A 145 39.27 -6.48 -1.48
N LEU A 146 39.04 -5.73 -0.39
CA LEU A 146 39.05 -4.27 -0.42
C LEU A 146 40.00 -3.64 0.59
N PHE A 147 39.87 -3.99 1.87
CA PHE A 147 40.47 -3.21 2.95
C PHE A 147 41.99 -3.41 3.10
N GLN A 148 42.55 -4.51 2.58
CA GLN A 148 44.01 -4.75 2.57
C GLN A 148 44.77 -3.65 1.79
N HIS A 149 44.14 -3.06 0.78
CA HIS A 149 44.74 -2.02 -0.05
C HIS A 149 44.66 -0.63 0.59
N ILE A 150 43.83 -0.46 1.62
CA ILE A 150 43.59 0.82 2.29
C ILE A 150 43.54 0.61 3.82
N PRO A 151 44.68 0.27 4.46
CA PRO A 151 44.71 -0.14 5.86
C PRO A 151 44.23 0.95 6.84
N GLY A 152 44.45 2.23 6.50
CA GLY A 152 43.92 3.35 7.28
C GLY A 152 42.38 3.37 7.30
N PHE A 153 41.74 3.12 6.15
CA PHE A 153 40.28 3.06 6.06
C PHE A 153 39.72 1.81 6.76
N ALA A 154 40.41 0.67 6.65
CA ALA A 154 40.08 -0.55 7.40
C ALA A 154 39.99 -0.27 8.91
N ARG A 155 41.01 0.41 9.46
CA ARG A 155 41.07 0.77 10.88
C ARG A 155 39.95 1.72 11.26
N PHE A 156 39.67 2.73 10.43
CA PHE A 156 38.56 3.64 10.64
C PHE A 156 37.22 2.88 10.72
N CYS A 157 36.92 2.05 9.71
CA CYS A 157 35.69 1.25 9.67
C CYS A 157 35.56 0.30 10.87
N TYR A 158 36.66 -0.36 11.27
CA TYR A 158 36.69 -1.19 12.48
C TYR A 158 36.28 -0.41 13.74
N THR A 159 36.81 0.81 13.90
CA THR A 159 36.53 1.67 15.05
C THR A 159 35.07 2.13 15.09
N ILE A 160 34.53 2.59 13.96
CA ILE A 160 33.17 3.16 13.91
C ILE A 160 32.06 2.10 13.82
N GLN A 161 32.39 0.85 13.50
CA GLN A 161 31.43 -0.19 13.14
C GLN A 161 30.20 -0.30 14.05
N PRO A 162 30.28 -0.37 15.39
CA PRO A 162 29.09 -0.60 16.20
C PRO A 162 28.15 0.60 16.15
N TYR A 163 28.69 1.82 16.10
CA TYR A 163 27.91 3.05 16.00
C TYR A 163 27.26 3.15 14.62
N TYR A 164 28.04 2.85 13.56
CA TYR A 164 27.55 2.91 12.19
C TYR A 164 26.40 1.94 11.94
N ILE A 165 26.53 0.67 12.31
CA ILE A 165 25.48 -0.32 12.02
C ILE A 165 24.19 -0.04 12.80
N ILE A 166 24.30 0.39 14.07
CA ILE A 166 23.14 0.76 14.88
C ILE A 166 22.45 1.98 14.29
N PHE A 167 23.22 3.02 13.95
CA PHE A 167 22.69 4.23 13.32
C PHE A 167 22.01 3.92 11.98
N LEU A 168 22.67 3.16 11.11
CA LEU A 168 22.14 2.75 9.81
C LEU A 168 20.81 2.00 9.94
N LEU A 169 20.74 1.03 10.85
CA LEU A 169 19.51 0.27 11.11
C LEU A 169 18.39 1.17 11.63
N LEU A 170 18.66 2.01 12.63
CA LEU A 170 17.65 2.89 13.22
C LEU A 170 17.09 3.88 12.19
N VAL A 171 17.96 4.50 11.39
CA VAL A 171 17.54 5.44 10.36
C VAL A 171 16.70 4.74 9.30
N HIS A 172 17.18 3.65 8.71
CA HIS A 172 16.46 2.99 7.61
C HIS A 172 15.15 2.34 8.07
N ILE A 173 15.11 1.73 9.25
CA ILE A 173 13.85 1.22 9.82
C ILE A 173 12.90 2.38 10.11
N GLY A 174 13.40 3.49 10.65
CA GLY A 174 12.63 4.71 10.86
C GLY A 174 12.02 5.24 9.56
N GLU A 175 12.79 5.28 8.48
CA GLU A 175 12.33 5.68 7.14
C GLU A 175 11.30 4.70 6.58
N ALA A 176 11.49 3.39 6.75
CA ALA A 176 10.54 2.37 6.32
C ALA A 176 9.20 2.48 7.07
N VAL A 177 9.25 2.71 8.40
CA VAL A 177 8.05 2.96 9.22
C VAL A 177 7.38 4.26 8.81
N TYR A 178 8.15 5.32 8.56
CA TYR A 178 7.63 6.60 8.07
C TYR A 178 6.93 6.44 6.72
N LEU A 179 7.55 5.73 5.77
CA LEU A 179 6.94 5.42 4.46
C LEU A 179 5.64 4.64 4.63
N ALA A 180 5.65 3.61 5.48
CA ALA A 180 4.49 2.78 5.75
C ALA A 180 3.30 3.59 6.28
N ARG A 181 3.53 4.44 7.29
CA ARG A 181 2.47 5.20 7.96
C ARG A 181 2.00 6.41 7.17
N THR A 182 2.90 7.13 6.51
CA THR A 182 2.55 8.44 5.90
C THR A 182 2.21 8.36 4.42
N ARG A 183 2.57 7.26 3.74
CA ARG A 183 2.37 7.10 2.29
C ARG A 183 1.62 5.82 1.96
N MET A 184 2.11 4.67 2.41
CA MET A 184 1.50 3.39 2.03
C MET A 184 0.07 3.27 2.53
N GLU A 185 -0.18 3.63 3.80
CA GLU A 185 -1.55 3.69 4.34
C GLU A 185 -2.42 4.71 3.58
N LYS A 186 -1.89 5.93 3.37
CA LYS A 186 -2.58 6.99 2.65
C LYS A 186 -2.99 6.57 1.24
N HIS A 187 -2.20 5.73 0.57
CA HIS A 187 -2.42 5.27 -0.80
C HIS A 187 -2.95 3.83 -0.87
N THR A 188 -3.65 3.39 0.17
CA THR A 188 -4.41 2.13 0.23
C THR A 188 -3.53 0.90 -0.09
N VAL A 189 -2.27 0.90 0.31
CA VAL A 189 -1.43 -0.31 0.26
C VAL A 189 -1.79 -1.17 1.47
N PRO A 190 -2.36 -2.37 1.29
CA PRO A 190 -2.84 -3.17 2.41
C PRO A 190 -1.69 -3.61 3.32
N LEU A 191 -1.84 -3.42 4.63
CA LEU A 191 -0.82 -3.79 5.62
C LEU A 191 -0.45 -5.27 5.49
N PHE A 192 0.84 -5.59 5.55
CA PHE A 192 1.39 -6.95 5.42
C PHE A 192 1.10 -7.69 4.10
N SER A 193 0.50 -7.04 3.10
CA SER A 193 0.41 -7.60 1.75
C SER A 193 1.81 -7.82 1.15
N GLN A 194 1.89 -8.65 0.11
CA GLN A 194 3.15 -8.82 -0.65
C GLN A 194 3.69 -7.47 -1.16
N LEU A 195 2.81 -6.59 -1.60
CA LEU A 195 3.18 -5.25 -2.05
C LEU A 195 3.72 -4.41 -0.90
N TRP A 196 3.11 -4.51 0.28
CA TRP A 196 3.57 -3.81 1.47
C TRP A 196 4.99 -4.24 1.84
N TRP A 197 5.25 -5.55 1.88
CA TRP A 197 6.57 -6.08 2.19
C TRP A 197 7.63 -5.68 1.16
N LYS A 198 7.29 -5.65 -0.14
CA LYS A 198 8.22 -5.17 -1.19
C LYS A 198 8.69 -3.74 -0.91
N TRP A 199 7.76 -2.83 -0.61
CA TRP A 199 8.10 -1.44 -0.30
C TRP A 199 8.81 -1.30 1.05
N PHE A 200 8.36 -2.00 2.08
CA PHE A 200 8.94 -1.92 3.42
C PHE A 200 10.38 -2.45 3.48
N ILE A 201 10.63 -3.63 2.89
CA ILE A 201 11.97 -4.23 2.81
C ILE A 201 12.88 -3.37 1.94
N SER A 202 12.39 -2.89 0.79
CA SER A 202 13.17 -1.98 -0.05
C SER A 202 13.58 -0.74 0.72
N SER A 203 12.63 -0.04 1.36
CA SER A 203 12.94 1.14 2.18
C SER A 203 13.87 0.85 3.35
N SER A 204 13.81 -0.35 3.94
CA SER A 204 14.71 -0.75 5.03
C SER A 204 16.14 -0.98 4.54
N LEU A 205 16.34 -1.31 3.26
CA LEU A 205 17.67 -1.55 2.69
C LEU A 205 18.32 -0.29 2.16
N GLU A 206 17.59 0.56 1.45
CA GLU A 206 18.16 1.72 0.75
C GLU A 206 17.73 3.08 1.33
N GLY A 207 16.76 3.09 2.24
CA GLY A 207 16.32 4.28 2.94
C GLY A 207 15.39 5.21 2.14
N PHE A 208 15.58 6.51 2.30
CA PHE A 208 14.80 7.59 1.67
C PHE A 208 14.51 7.45 0.15
N PRO A 209 15.42 6.94 -0.71
CA PRO A 209 15.14 6.74 -2.14
C PRO A 209 13.88 5.89 -2.43
N ALA A 210 13.52 4.96 -1.54
CA ALA A 210 12.29 4.17 -1.68
C ALA A 210 11.04 5.06 -1.65
N LYS A 211 11.05 6.07 -0.78
CA LYS A 211 9.98 7.06 -0.71
C LYS A 211 9.87 7.87 -1.99
N LEU A 212 11.00 8.30 -2.57
CA LEU A 212 10.99 9.05 -3.84
C LEU A 212 10.35 8.22 -4.96
N ARG A 213 10.67 6.93 -5.03
CA ARG A 213 10.02 6.02 -6.00
C ARG A 213 8.54 5.84 -5.72
N PHE A 214 8.16 5.69 -4.46
CA PHE A 214 6.76 5.59 -4.08
C PHE A 214 5.97 6.83 -4.51
N ASP A 215 6.47 8.03 -4.20
CA ASP A 215 5.86 9.31 -4.58
C ASP A 215 5.78 9.45 -6.12
N ALA A 216 6.76 8.93 -6.88
CA ALA A 216 6.71 8.91 -8.34
C ALA A 216 5.59 8.01 -8.88
N VAL A 217 5.38 6.82 -8.29
CA VAL A 217 4.26 5.93 -8.65
C VAL A 217 2.92 6.60 -8.34
N VAL A 218 2.80 7.26 -7.18
CA VAL A 218 1.61 8.04 -6.83
C VAL A 218 1.32 9.11 -7.88
N LYS A 219 2.34 9.86 -8.31
CA LYS A 219 2.20 10.88 -9.34
C LYS A 219 1.72 10.27 -10.67
N GLU A 220 2.30 9.16 -11.08
CA GLU A 220 1.90 8.47 -12.32
C GLU A 220 0.45 8.00 -12.29
N GLU A 221 0.02 7.39 -11.18
CA GLU A 221 -1.37 6.95 -11.00
C GLU A 221 -2.36 8.12 -10.91
N THR A 222 -1.94 9.24 -10.32
CA THR A 222 -2.74 10.47 -10.29
C THR A 222 -3.00 10.96 -11.71
N LEU A 223 -1.95 11.08 -12.53
CA LEU A 223 -2.06 11.49 -13.93
C LEU A 223 -2.89 10.50 -14.76
N ARG A 224 -2.77 9.19 -14.49
CA ARG A 224 -3.59 8.17 -15.15
C ARG A 224 -5.08 8.35 -14.84
N LYS A 225 -5.41 8.62 -13.58
CA LYS A 225 -6.79 8.84 -13.13
C LYS A 225 -7.38 10.11 -13.72
N GLU A 226 -6.59 11.18 -13.84
CA GLU A 226 -7.00 12.43 -14.49
C GLU A 226 -7.31 12.23 -15.98
N ARG A 227 -6.48 11.50 -16.71
CA ARG A 227 -6.72 11.19 -18.13
C ARG A 227 -7.99 10.37 -18.38
N GLN A 228 -8.42 9.55 -17.42
CA GLN A 228 -9.65 8.75 -17.54
C GLN A 228 -10.93 9.54 -17.25
N LYS A 229 -10.81 10.77 -16.73
CA LYS A 229 -11.96 11.66 -16.51
C LYS A 229 -12.34 12.47 -17.75
N HIS A 230 -11.45 12.56 -18.73
CA HIS A 230 -11.64 13.19 -20.04
C HIS A 230 -11.99 12.13 -21.08
#